data_AF-E9IVS9-F1
#
_entry.id   AF-E9IVS9-F1
#
_cell.length_a   1.000
_cell.length_b   1.000
_cell.length_c   1.000
_cell.angle_alpha   90.00
_cell.angle_beta   90.00
_cell.angle_gamma   90.00
#
_symmetry.space_group_name_H-M   'P 1'
#
loop_
_entity.id
_entity.type
_entity.pdbx_description
1 polymer ?
#
loop_
_entity_poly.entity_id
_entity_poly.type
_entity_poly.pdbx_seq_one_letter_code
_entity_poly.pdbx_strand_id
1 'polypeptide(L)'
;MGQRKLIAFLVREHTNVFITPNADTLNMSVPIRETKTIDIEKWIEKHSGQHEDLVKILQSNKFTNKHRRDLVKIIVSEMCSEYGNTYPSKEYKTSVAKAIVSTFSRLSSKIEGRSHESFYDEVVGEGYLEWRLKTVRKHLPRKETSKRPNKKKIRKQPFIDRPQLTESVLIEKISEMKHTKPTDSVKAQIERLLYETRPNRHTEIKSSESITVSDVLKKYPRLKNYDGEMIDNEFRDVFEGHDILLARFSTYFAPRIIAYCKNVASYLLEKLTDFDINLKAIVVLPLSCCLL
;
A
#
# COMPACT_ATOMS: atom_id res chain seq x y z
N MET A 1 8.50 3.39 34.19
CA MET A 1 7.64 4.29 35.01
C MET A 1 8.47 5.51 35.34
N GLY A 2 8.08 6.78 35.19
CA GLY A 2 6.86 7.40 34.72
C GLY A 2 7.12 8.91 34.78
N GLN A 3 7.42 9.54 33.65
CA GLN A 3 7.66 10.99 33.55
C GLN A 3 7.09 11.54 32.24
N ARG A 4 5.79 11.31 32.00
CA ARG A 4 5.00 12.00 30.95
C ARG A 4 3.58 12.36 31.42
N LYS A 5 3.35 12.49 32.73
CA LYS A 5 2.04 12.85 33.31
C LYS A 5 2.00 14.20 34.06
N LEU A 6 2.97 15.10 33.84
CA LEU A 6 3.08 16.35 34.62
C LEU A 6 2.92 17.67 33.83
N ILE A 7 2.41 17.64 32.59
CA ILE A 7 2.18 18.86 31.79
C ILE A 7 0.69 19.20 31.64
N ALA A 8 -0.23 18.33 32.09
CA ALA A 8 -1.67 18.59 31.99
C ALA A 8 -2.30 19.18 33.28
N PHE A 9 -1.51 19.54 34.29
CA PHE A 9 -2.02 19.97 35.61
C PHE A 9 -1.88 21.48 35.88
N LEU A 10 -1.52 22.31 34.91
CA LEU A 10 -1.17 23.72 35.17
C LEU A 10 -1.79 24.74 34.22
N VAL A 11 -3.05 24.56 33.82
CA VAL A 11 -3.92 25.66 33.35
C VAL A 11 -5.38 25.36 33.72
N ARG A 12 -5.65 25.35 35.03
CA ARG A 12 -7.00 25.47 35.60
C ARG A 12 -6.83 26.39 36.80
N GLU A 13 -7.73 27.37 36.92
CA GLU A 13 -7.79 28.50 37.86
C GLU A 13 -7.58 29.86 37.15
N HIS A 14 -8.53 30.77 37.40
CA HIS A 14 -8.70 32.13 36.88
C HIS A 14 -9.50 32.29 35.58
N THR A 15 -10.83 32.14 35.68
CA THR A 15 -11.77 33.29 35.63
C THR A 15 -13.19 32.77 35.81
N ASN A 16 -13.74 32.96 37.01
CA ASN A 16 -15.16 32.88 37.31
C ASN A 16 -15.79 34.20 36.83
N VAL A 17 -16.56 34.17 35.76
CA VAL A 17 -17.58 35.20 35.49
C VAL A 17 -18.89 34.45 35.28
N PHE A 18 -19.75 34.56 36.29
CA PHE A 18 -21.15 34.17 36.23
C PHE A 18 -21.86 35.03 35.18
N ILE A 19 -22.27 34.41 34.07
CA ILE A 19 -23.33 34.92 33.20
C ILE A 19 -24.29 33.76 32.99
N THR A 20 -25.49 33.86 33.57
CA THR A 20 -26.62 32.98 33.29
C THR A 20 -27.04 33.14 31.83
N PRO A 21 -27.18 32.06 31.02
CA PRO A 21 -27.88 32.16 29.76
C PRO A 21 -29.33 31.73 29.92
N ASN A 22 -30.19 32.66 29.52
CA ASN A 22 -31.58 32.51 29.13
C ASN A 22 -31.88 31.18 28.42
N ALA A 23 -33.08 30.67 28.70
CA ALA A 23 -33.81 29.78 27.80
C ALA A 23 -33.97 30.47 26.43
N ASP A 24 -34.06 29.66 25.38
CA ASP A 24 -34.24 30.01 23.98
C ASP A 24 -32.96 30.21 23.17
N THR A 25 -32.37 29.09 22.70
CA THR A 25 -31.94 28.98 21.29
C THR A 25 -31.68 27.53 20.89
N LEU A 26 -32.63 27.01 20.10
CA LEU A 26 -32.42 26.12 18.95
C LEU A 26 -31.88 24.72 19.21
N ASN A 27 -32.84 23.80 19.34
CA ASN A 27 -32.78 22.44 18.82
C ASN A 27 -32.08 22.37 17.46
N MET A 28 -30.81 21.95 17.44
CA MET A 28 -30.24 21.27 16.28
C MET A 28 -30.22 19.78 16.58
N SER A 29 -31.36 19.15 16.32
CA SER A 29 -31.44 17.72 16.11
C SER A 29 -30.45 17.34 15.01
N VAL A 30 -29.35 16.71 15.40
CA VAL A 30 -28.50 15.97 14.47
C VAL A 30 -29.40 14.91 13.85
N PRO A 31 -29.56 14.86 12.51
CA PRO A 31 -30.38 13.82 11.91
C PRO A 31 -29.66 12.50 12.14
N ILE A 32 -30.22 11.67 13.01
CA ILE A 32 -29.91 10.25 13.11
C ILE A 32 -30.21 9.70 11.71
N ARG A 33 -29.18 9.45 10.92
CA ARG A 33 -29.34 8.74 9.65
C ARG A 33 -29.88 7.36 10.01
N GLU A 34 -31.13 7.11 9.65
CA GLU A 34 -31.77 5.80 9.76
C GLU A 34 -30.79 4.73 9.27
N THR A 35 -30.48 3.76 10.12
CA THR A 35 -29.64 2.61 9.79
C THR A 35 -30.44 1.72 8.85
N LYS A 36 -30.41 2.07 7.56
CA LYS A 36 -31.06 1.30 6.50
C LYS A 36 -30.52 -0.13 6.55
N THR A 37 -31.42 -1.08 6.77
CA THR A 37 -31.08 -2.50 6.90
C THR A 37 -30.58 -3.04 5.55
N ILE A 38 -29.38 -3.62 5.55
CA ILE A 38 -28.78 -4.22 4.36
C ILE A 38 -29.34 -5.64 4.23
N ASP A 39 -30.21 -5.85 3.24
CA ASP A 39 -30.80 -7.15 2.94
C ASP A 39 -30.29 -7.66 1.59
N ILE A 40 -29.36 -8.63 1.65
CA ILE A 40 -28.67 -9.16 0.47
C ILE A 40 -29.59 -10.04 -0.36
N GLU A 41 -30.53 -10.77 0.24
CA GLU A 41 -31.46 -11.64 -0.51
C GLU A 41 -32.38 -10.80 -1.37
N LYS A 42 -32.94 -9.74 -0.79
CA LYS A 42 -33.79 -8.78 -1.51
C LYS A 42 -33.07 -8.10 -2.67
N TRP A 43 -31.78 -7.80 -2.53
CA TRP A 43 -30.97 -7.22 -3.61
C TRP A 43 -30.78 -8.20 -4.79
N ILE A 44 -30.67 -9.49 -4.49
CA ILE A 44 -30.57 -10.55 -5.50
C ILE A 44 -31.93 -10.79 -6.17
N GLU A 45 -33.02 -10.85 -5.40
CA GLU A 45 -34.38 -11.04 -5.91
C GLU A 45 -34.79 -9.93 -6.89
N LYS A 46 -34.42 -8.68 -6.63
CA LYS A 46 -34.64 -7.54 -7.53
C LYS A 46 -33.97 -7.72 -8.91
N HIS A 47 -32.91 -8.53 -8.98
CA HIS A 47 -32.16 -8.84 -10.19
C HIS A 47 -32.41 -10.27 -10.71
N SER A 48 -33.36 -11.01 -10.14
CA SER A 48 -33.68 -12.40 -10.46
C SER A 48 -34.07 -12.63 -11.93
N GLY A 49 -34.53 -11.59 -12.63
CA GLY A 49 -34.83 -11.68 -14.07
C GLY A 49 -33.62 -11.93 -14.97
N GLN A 50 -32.38 -11.77 -14.48
CA GLN A 50 -31.14 -11.90 -15.26
C GLN A 50 -30.29 -13.13 -14.90
N HIS A 51 -30.60 -13.81 -13.80
CA HIS A 51 -29.79 -14.90 -13.26
C HIS A 51 -30.69 -16.05 -12.78
N GLU A 52 -30.33 -17.29 -13.15
CA GLU A 52 -30.83 -18.52 -12.51
C GLU A 52 -30.71 -18.39 -10.98
N ASP A 53 -31.70 -18.89 -10.23
CA ASP A 53 -31.96 -18.62 -8.81
C ASP A 53 -30.69 -18.63 -7.93
N LEU A 54 -30.03 -17.46 -7.88
CA LEU A 54 -28.68 -17.32 -7.37
C LEU A 54 -28.66 -17.51 -5.86
N VAL A 55 -29.75 -17.15 -5.19
CA VAL A 55 -29.94 -17.36 -3.74
C VAL A 55 -29.87 -18.85 -3.43
N LYS A 56 -30.67 -19.68 -4.12
CA LYS A 56 -30.65 -21.14 -3.93
C LYS A 56 -29.30 -21.75 -4.26
N ILE A 57 -28.63 -21.29 -5.32
CA ILE A 57 -27.31 -21.81 -5.72
C ILE A 57 -26.25 -21.47 -4.67
N LEU A 58 -26.23 -20.24 -4.14
CA LEU A 58 -25.26 -19.80 -3.14
C LEU A 58 -25.50 -20.41 -1.75
N GLN A 59 -26.75 -20.77 -1.45
CA GLN A 59 -27.09 -21.57 -0.27
C GLN A 59 -26.71 -23.05 -0.46
N SER A 60 -26.67 -23.55 -1.71
CA SER A 60 -26.21 -24.90 -2.03
C SER A 60 -24.68 -25.03 -1.97
N ASN A 61 -24.17 -26.26 -1.82
CA ASN A 61 -22.72 -26.53 -1.85
C ASN A 61 -22.11 -26.57 -3.28
N LYS A 62 -22.89 -26.20 -4.31
CA LYS A 62 -22.49 -26.34 -5.73
C LYS A 62 -22.31 -24.99 -6.44
N PHE A 63 -22.02 -23.91 -5.71
CA PHE A 63 -21.69 -22.64 -6.35
C PHE A 63 -20.25 -22.64 -6.90
N THR A 64 -20.04 -21.89 -7.98
CA THR A 64 -18.73 -21.73 -8.65
C THR A 64 -18.24 -20.28 -8.55
N ASN A 65 -17.00 -20.03 -8.97
CA ASN A 65 -16.47 -18.66 -9.03
C ASN A 65 -17.28 -17.72 -9.94
N LYS A 66 -18.03 -18.25 -10.91
CA LYS A 66 -18.97 -17.46 -11.74
C LYS A 66 -20.09 -16.87 -10.87
N HIS A 67 -20.73 -17.70 -10.05
CA HIS A 67 -21.80 -17.29 -9.14
C HIS A 67 -21.33 -16.24 -8.12
N ARG A 68 -20.12 -16.42 -7.56
CA ARG A 68 -19.51 -15.42 -6.67
C ARG A 68 -19.32 -14.07 -7.35
N ARG A 69 -18.87 -14.07 -8.60
CA ARG A 69 -18.70 -12.84 -9.38
C ARG A 69 -20.03 -12.18 -9.69
N ASP A 70 -21.06 -12.95 -10.01
CA ASP A 70 -22.39 -12.42 -10.31
C ASP A 70 -23.05 -11.82 -9.06
N LEU A 71 -22.91 -12.46 -7.89
CA LEU A 71 -23.28 -11.88 -6.60
C LEU A 71 -22.64 -10.50 -6.39
N VAL A 72 -21.32 -10.41 -6.53
CA VAL A 72 -20.58 -9.15 -6.32
C VAL A 72 -21.02 -8.08 -7.32
N LYS A 73 -21.37 -8.43 -8.56
CA LYS A 73 -21.89 -7.46 -9.54
C LYS A 73 -23.25 -6.91 -9.12
N ILE A 74 -24.18 -7.77 -8.70
CA ILE A 74 -25.52 -7.37 -8.25
C ILE A 74 -25.41 -6.44 -7.05
N ILE A 75 -24.62 -6.84 -6.05
CA ILE A 75 -24.41 -6.05 -4.83
C ILE A 75 -23.83 -4.69 -5.17
N VAL A 76 -22.78 -4.63 -5.98
CA VAL A 76 -22.18 -3.33 -6.36
C VAL A 76 -23.15 -2.48 -7.19
N SER A 77 -24.02 -3.08 -8.00
CA SER A 77 -25.07 -2.37 -8.73
C SER A 77 -26.05 -1.67 -7.77
N GLU A 78 -26.50 -2.38 -6.73
CA GLU A 78 -27.36 -1.78 -5.69
C GLU A 78 -26.61 -0.72 -4.88
N MET A 79 -25.37 -0.99 -4.46
CA MET A 79 -24.55 0.02 -3.78
C MET A 79 -24.38 1.29 -4.62
N CYS A 80 -24.17 1.16 -5.93
CA CYS A 80 -24.10 2.31 -6.84
C CYS A 80 -25.46 3.00 -7.02
N SER A 81 -26.56 2.26 -6.98
CA SER A 81 -27.92 2.82 -7.05
C SER A 81 -28.26 3.62 -5.79
N GLU A 82 -27.86 3.13 -4.61
CA GLU A 82 -28.08 3.81 -3.32
C GLU A 82 -27.19 5.05 -3.13
N TYR A 83 -25.92 4.99 -3.51
CA TYR A 83 -24.96 6.10 -3.31
C TYR A 83 -24.81 7.01 -4.54
N GLY A 84 -25.47 6.67 -5.64
CA GLY A 84 -25.38 7.37 -6.91
C GLY A 84 -23.92 7.57 -7.35
N ASN A 85 -23.51 8.82 -7.53
CA ASN A 85 -22.15 9.18 -7.96
C ASN A 85 -21.15 9.33 -6.78
N THR A 86 -21.59 9.12 -5.54
CA THR A 86 -20.73 9.21 -4.35
C THR A 86 -20.08 7.86 -4.07
N TYR A 87 -18.80 7.85 -3.70
CA TYR A 87 -18.12 6.61 -3.38
C TYR A 87 -18.55 6.10 -1.99
N PRO A 88 -18.90 4.82 -1.82
CA PRO A 88 -19.31 4.28 -0.53
C PRO A 88 -18.20 4.39 0.54
N SER A 89 -18.57 4.64 1.80
CA SER A 89 -17.63 4.73 2.92
C SER A 89 -17.01 3.37 3.27
N LYS A 90 -15.90 3.37 4.02
CA LYS A 90 -15.27 2.13 4.51
C LYS A 90 -16.23 1.32 5.38
N GLU A 91 -16.83 1.97 6.37
CA GLU A 91 -17.81 1.38 7.29
C GLU A 91 -18.97 0.70 6.54
N TYR A 92 -19.52 1.36 5.52
CA TYR A 92 -20.61 0.78 4.74
C TYR A 92 -20.18 -0.46 3.95
N LYS A 93 -18.99 -0.43 3.33
CA LYS A 93 -18.42 -1.60 2.64
C LYS A 93 -18.20 -2.77 3.61
N THR A 94 -17.71 -2.49 4.82
CA THR A 94 -17.58 -3.50 5.88
C THR A 94 -18.93 -4.09 6.29
N SER A 95 -19.96 -3.24 6.47
CA SER A 95 -21.31 -3.69 6.80
C SER A 95 -21.92 -4.57 5.71
N VAL A 96 -21.76 -4.21 4.43
CA VAL A 96 -22.20 -5.03 3.30
C VAL A 96 -21.46 -6.37 3.27
N ALA A 97 -20.14 -6.38 3.45
CA ALA A 97 -19.34 -7.61 3.48
C ALA A 97 -19.78 -8.56 4.62
N LYS A 98 -20.08 -8.01 5.81
CA LYS A 98 -20.62 -8.78 6.94
C LYS A 98 -22.02 -9.33 6.62
N ALA A 99 -22.88 -8.54 5.98
CA ALA A 99 -24.21 -8.97 5.58
C ALA A 99 -24.14 -10.15 4.58
N ILE A 100 -23.24 -10.09 3.59
CA ILE A 100 -23.04 -11.20 2.63
C ILE A 100 -22.72 -12.51 3.35
N VAL A 101 -21.79 -12.47 4.31
CA VAL A 101 -21.37 -13.66 5.05
C VAL A 101 -22.46 -14.13 6.01
N SER A 102 -23.23 -13.20 6.59
CA SER A 102 -24.38 -13.53 7.44
C SER A 102 -25.46 -14.27 6.65
N THR A 103 -25.76 -13.83 5.43
CA THR A 103 -26.75 -14.46 4.54
C THR A 103 -26.22 -15.78 3.97
N PHE A 104 -24.95 -15.80 3.55
CA PHE A 104 -24.30 -16.96 2.92
C PHE A 104 -23.07 -17.38 3.73
N SER A 105 -23.29 -18.06 4.85
CA SER A 105 -22.21 -18.50 5.76
C SER A 105 -21.11 -19.31 5.07
N ARG A 106 -21.45 -20.03 3.99
CA ARG A 106 -20.52 -20.82 3.16
C ARG A 106 -19.58 -19.99 2.31
N LEU A 107 -19.87 -18.70 2.10
CA LEU A 107 -18.98 -17.76 1.42
C LEU A 107 -17.93 -17.15 2.36
N SER A 108 -18.00 -17.45 3.66
CA SER A 108 -17.00 -17.03 4.64
C SER A 108 -15.60 -17.51 4.26
N SER A 109 -14.60 -16.69 4.56
CA SER A 109 -13.22 -17.15 4.63
C SER A 109 -13.10 -18.26 5.68
N LYS A 110 -12.21 -19.23 5.43
CA LYS A 110 -11.87 -20.30 6.38
C LYS A 110 -10.87 -19.85 7.45
N ILE A 111 -10.42 -18.60 7.39
CA ILE A 111 -9.47 -18.02 8.34
C ILE A 111 -10.25 -17.56 9.58
N GLU A 112 -9.85 -18.07 10.76
CA GLU A 112 -10.47 -17.71 12.03
C GLU A 112 -10.44 -16.19 12.27
N GLY A 113 -11.57 -15.63 12.73
CA GLY A 113 -11.71 -14.19 12.98
C GLY A 113 -11.87 -13.30 11.74
N ARG A 114 -11.75 -13.86 10.52
CA ARG A 114 -11.64 -13.11 9.25
C ARG A 114 -12.68 -13.50 8.21
N SER A 115 -13.91 -13.72 8.66
CA SER A 115 -14.97 -14.32 7.84
C SER A 115 -15.33 -13.54 6.58
N HIS A 116 -15.20 -12.21 6.57
CA HIS A 116 -15.68 -11.31 5.51
C HIS A 116 -14.57 -10.62 4.70
N GLU A 117 -13.30 -10.83 5.05
CA GLU A 117 -12.15 -10.13 4.43
C GLU A 117 -12.04 -10.37 2.92
N SER A 118 -12.45 -11.55 2.44
CA SER A 118 -12.50 -11.85 1.00
C SER A 118 -13.36 -10.83 0.22
N PHE A 119 -14.43 -10.33 0.84
CA PHE A 119 -15.34 -9.36 0.22
C PHE A 119 -14.88 -7.91 0.48
N TYR A 120 -14.47 -7.62 1.71
CA TYR A 120 -13.84 -6.35 2.07
C TYR A 120 -13.01 -6.48 3.35
N ASP A 121 -11.73 -6.11 3.26
CA ASP A 121 -10.82 -5.92 4.39
C ASP A 121 -10.68 -4.42 4.66
N GLU A 122 -11.05 -4.00 5.88
CA GLU A 122 -11.01 -2.60 6.31
C GLU A 122 -9.58 -2.08 6.54
N VAL A 123 -8.67 -2.95 6.97
CA VAL A 123 -7.27 -2.62 7.30
C VAL A 123 -6.50 -2.33 6.03
N VAL A 124 -6.54 -3.26 5.08
CA VAL A 124 -5.84 -3.12 3.79
C VAL A 124 -6.65 -2.23 2.83
N GLY A 125 -7.97 -2.17 3.00
CA GLY A 125 -8.87 -1.45 2.09
C GLY A 125 -9.02 -2.15 0.74
N GLU A 126 -8.97 -3.48 0.73
CA GLU A 126 -9.05 -4.34 -0.47
C GLU A 126 -10.17 -5.37 -0.34
N GLY A 127 -10.42 -6.15 -1.40
CA GLY A 127 -11.50 -7.15 -1.47
C GLY A 127 -12.32 -7.07 -2.75
N TYR A 128 -13.19 -8.06 -2.99
CA TYR A 128 -14.00 -8.13 -4.21
C TYR A 128 -14.91 -6.91 -4.42
N LEU A 129 -15.50 -6.37 -3.34
CA LEU A 129 -16.37 -5.19 -3.41
C LEU A 129 -15.58 -3.94 -3.84
N GLU A 130 -14.43 -3.70 -3.22
CA GLU A 130 -13.55 -2.57 -3.54
C GLU A 130 -13.05 -2.65 -4.98
N TRP A 131 -12.58 -3.82 -5.41
CA TRP A 131 -12.07 -4.03 -6.77
C TRP A 131 -13.15 -3.75 -7.82
N ARG A 132 -14.37 -4.24 -7.59
CA ARG A 132 -15.48 -4.05 -8.52
C ARG A 132 -15.95 -2.60 -8.55
N LEU A 133 -16.08 -1.93 -7.41
CA LEU A 133 -16.40 -0.51 -7.32
C LEU A 133 -15.38 0.36 -8.08
N LYS A 134 -14.08 0.08 -7.93
CA LYS A 134 -13.02 0.75 -8.70
C LYS A 134 -13.19 0.54 -10.20
N THR A 135 -13.54 -0.68 -10.61
CA THR A 135 -13.72 -1.03 -12.03
C THR A 135 -14.93 -0.31 -12.62
N VAL A 136 -16.09 -0.33 -11.95
CA VAL A 136 -17.31 0.37 -12.41
C VAL A 136 -17.05 1.87 -12.55
N ARG A 137 -16.31 2.47 -11.61
CA ARG A 137 -15.99 3.90 -11.64
C ARG A 137 -15.12 4.32 -12.83
N LYS A 138 -14.25 3.46 -13.35
CA LYS A 138 -13.42 3.76 -14.53
C LYS A 138 -14.25 4.01 -15.78
N HIS A 139 -15.47 3.46 -15.84
CA HIS A 139 -16.36 3.56 -17.00
C HIS A 139 -17.47 4.60 -16.83
N LEU A 140 -17.54 5.29 -15.67
CA LEU A 140 -18.47 6.39 -15.48
C LEU A 140 -17.89 7.69 -16.09
N PRO A 141 -18.72 8.53 -16.73
CA PRO A 141 -18.27 9.82 -17.22
C PRO A 141 -17.69 10.60 -16.04
N ARG A 142 -16.48 11.12 -16.23
CA ARG A 142 -15.79 11.94 -15.23
C ARG A 142 -16.64 13.18 -15.00
N LYS A 143 -17.52 13.17 -13.99
CA LYS A 143 -18.09 14.43 -13.50
C LYS A 143 -16.90 15.33 -13.19
N GLU A 144 -16.93 16.55 -13.72
CA GLU A 144 -16.17 17.66 -13.18
C GLU A 144 -16.61 17.85 -11.73
N THR A 145 -16.14 16.96 -10.85
CA THR A 145 -16.19 17.22 -9.42
C THR A 145 -15.42 18.50 -9.26
N SER A 146 -16.12 19.54 -8.79
CA SER A 146 -15.54 20.76 -8.25
C SER A 146 -14.19 20.38 -7.68
N LYS A 147 -13.15 21.03 -8.20
CA LYS A 147 -11.78 20.86 -7.74
C LYS A 147 -11.86 20.85 -6.22
N ARG A 148 -11.82 19.65 -5.61
CA ARG A 148 -11.44 19.53 -4.21
C ARG A 148 -10.17 20.37 -4.18
N PRO A 149 -10.05 21.37 -3.28
CA PRO A 149 -8.79 22.09 -3.17
C PRO A 149 -7.78 20.97 -3.16
N ASN A 150 -6.86 21.01 -4.12
CA ASN A 150 -5.75 20.09 -4.14
C ASN A 150 -5.22 20.22 -2.71
N LYS A 151 -5.56 19.27 -1.82
CA LYS A 151 -4.54 18.64 -1.02
C LYS A 151 -3.63 18.22 -2.14
N LYS A 152 -2.67 19.09 -2.44
CA LYS A 152 -1.47 18.73 -3.14
C LYS A 152 -1.16 17.45 -2.39
N LYS A 153 -1.44 16.29 -3.01
CA LYS A 153 -0.50 15.20 -2.87
C LYS A 153 0.76 15.98 -3.15
N ILE A 154 1.51 16.28 -2.08
CA ILE A 154 2.88 16.67 -2.23
C ILE A 154 3.35 15.47 -3.02
N ARG A 155 3.34 15.61 -4.35
CA ARG A 155 4.15 14.81 -5.23
C ARG A 155 5.47 15.15 -4.60
N LYS A 156 5.97 14.26 -3.72
CA LYS A 156 7.36 14.30 -3.35
C LYS A 156 8.01 14.45 -4.72
N GLN A 157 8.67 15.60 -4.94
CA GLN A 157 9.40 15.83 -6.17
C GLN A 157 10.10 14.50 -6.46
N PRO A 158 9.95 13.92 -7.67
CA PRO A 158 10.67 12.69 -7.98
C PRO A 158 12.10 12.91 -7.52
N PHE A 159 12.64 11.95 -6.76
CA PHE A 159 13.87 12.11 -5.97
C PHE A 159 15.01 12.83 -6.73
N ILE A 160 15.04 12.60 -8.04
CA ILE A 160 15.98 13.11 -9.05
C ILE A 160 15.97 14.66 -9.17
N ASP A 161 14.89 15.35 -8.82
CA ASP A 161 14.75 16.80 -8.99
C ASP A 161 15.13 17.61 -7.73
N ARG A 162 15.74 16.97 -6.72
CA ARG A 162 16.22 17.69 -5.53
C ARG A 162 17.51 18.45 -5.81
N PRO A 163 17.64 19.68 -5.28
CA PRO A 163 18.86 20.45 -5.45
C PRO A 163 20.03 19.75 -4.76
N GLN A 164 21.17 19.75 -5.43
CA GLN A 164 22.43 19.30 -4.87
C GLN A 164 22.91 20.27 -3.79
N LEU A 165 23.60 19.72 -2.79
CA LEU A 165 24.33 20.53 -1.83
C LEU A 165 25.56 21.15 -2.51
N THR A 166 25.97 22.33 -2.03
CA THR A 166 27.25 22.92 -2.39
C THR A 166 28.40 22.04 -1.89
N GLU A 167 29.56 22.14 -2.54
CA GLU A 167 30.71 21.29 -2.24
C GLU A 167 31.15 21.38 -0.77
N SER A 168 31.20 22.58 -0.19
CA SER A 168 31.57 22.78 1.21
C SER A 168 30.64 22.05 2.19
N VAL A 169 29.32 22.19 1.98
CA VAL A 169 28.29 21.56 2.83
C VAL A 169 28.26 20.04 2.63
N LEU A 170 28.51 19.57 1.41
CA LEU A 170 28.61 18.15 1.10
C LEU A 170 29.78 17.51 1.86
N ILE A 171 30.97 18.13 1.81
CA ILE A 171 32.17 17.65 2.49
C ILE A 171 31.94 17.56 4.01
N GLU A 172 31.35 18.61 4.60
CA GLU A 172 31.03 18.64 6.03
C GLU A 172 30.14 17.47 6.44
N LYS A 173 29.02 17.25 5.74
CA LYS A 173 28.08 16.16 6.04
C LYS A 173 28.66 14.78 5.81
N ILE A 174 29.51 14.62 4.79
CA ILE A 174 30.23 13.37 4.56
C ILE A 174 31.21 13.11 5.71
N SER A 175 31.91 14.14 6.18
CA SER A 175 32.84 14.05 7.31
C SER A 175 32.10 13.67 8.59
N GLU A 176 31.01 14.38 8.92
CA GLU A 176 30.15 14.08 10.07
C GLU A 176 29.66 12.63 10.05
N MET A 177 29.19 12.15 8.90
CA MET A 177 28.73 10.77 8.70
C MET A 177 29.86 9.74 8.91
N LYS A 178 31.06 10.02 8.41
CA LYS A 178 32.24 9.14 8.54
C LYS A 178 32.67 9.00 10.00
N HIS A 179 32.71 10.10 10.73
CA HIS A 179 33.21 10.14 12.12
C HIS A 179 32.15 9.76 13.16
N THR A 180 30.88 9.69 12.78
CA THR A 180 29.80 9.20 13.65
C THR A 180 29.86 7.68 13.81
N LYS A 181 29.87 7.18 15.05
CA LYS A 181 29.79 5.75 15.35
C LYS A 181 28.36 5.24 15.12
N PRO A 182 28.15 4.17 14.34
CA PRO A 182 26.82 3.65 14.07
C PRO A 182 26.28 2.95 15.33
N THR A 183 25.29 3.58 15.97
CA THR A 183 24.55 3.05 17.12
C THR A 183 23.07 3.38 16.93
N ASP A 184 22.18 2.62 17.57
CA ASP A 184 20.73 2.79 17.38
C ASP A 184 20.25 4.19 17.76
N SER A 185 20.86 4.81 18.77
CA SER A 185 20.53 6.19 19.18
C SER A 185 20.84 7.23 18.11
N VAL A 186 21.80 6.95 17.21
CA VAL A 186 22.28 7.88 16.19
C VAL A 186 21.80 7.49 14.78
N LYS A 187 21.05 6.37 14.66
CA LYS A 187 20.50 5.86 13.40
C LYS A 187 19.75 6.93 12.62
N ALA A 188 18.87 7.69 13.28
CA ALA A 188 18.09 8.74 12.63
C ALA A 188 18.95 9.90 12.09
N GLN A 189 20.05 10.24 12.75
CA GLN A 189 20.99 11.25 12.28
C GLN A 189 21.75 10.76 11.05
N ILE A 190 22.24 9.52 11.08
CA ILE A 190 22.92 8.89 9.94
C ILE A 190 21.96 8.78 8.74
N GLU A 191 20.72 8.35 8.96
CA GLU A 191 19.68 8.29 7.93
C GLU A 191 19.45 9.66 7.29
N ARG A 192 19.36 10.72 8.11
CA ARG A 192 19.23 12.10 7.63
C ARG A 192 20.43 12.55 6.79
N LEU A 193 21.66 12.32 7.25
CA LEU A 193 22.88 12.68 6.50
C LEU A 193 22.95 11.94 5.16
N LEU A 194 22.60 10.65 5.13
CA LEU A 194 22.54 9.86 3.91
C LEU A 194 21.46 10.36 2.96
N TYR A 195 20.30 10.74 3.48
CA TYR A 195 19.20 11.32 2.72
C TYR A 195 19.56 12.66 2.08
N GLU A 196 20.19 13.56 2.85
CA GLU A 196 20.56 14.90 2.39
C GLU A 196 21.68 14.87 1.34
N THR A 197 22.61 13.92 1.45
CA THR A 197 23.73 13.74 0.49
C THR A 197 23.34 12.89 -0.74
N ARG A 198 22.14 12.30 -0.74
CA ARG A 198 21.68 11.39 -1.80
C ARG A 198 21.67 12.02 -3.20
N PRO A 199 21.21 13.27 -3.43
CA PRO A 199 21.18 13.86 -4.77
C PRO A 199 22.57 13.98 -5.38
N ASN A 200 23.55 14.47 -4.60
CA ASN A 200 24.95 14.55 -5.03
C ASN A 200 25.50 13.17 -5.40
N ARG A 201 25.29 12.17 -4.54
CA ARG A 201 25.71 10.78 -4.78
C ARG A 201 25.08 10.19 -6.04
N HIS A 202 23.78 10.37 -6.26
CA HIS A 202 23.09 9.86 -7.46
C HIS A 202 23.58 10.52 -8.74
N THR A 203 23.82 11.83 -8.72
CA THR A 203 24.39 12.51 -9.88
C THR A 203 25.79 12.00 -10.16
N GLU A 204 26.65 11.86 -9.15
CA GLU A 204 28.01 11.33 -9.29
C GLU A 204 28.00 9.92 -9.89
N ILE A 205 27.09 9.05 -9.44
CA ILE A 205 26.91 7.69 -9.99
C ILE A 205 26.46 7.72 -11.46
N LYS A 206 25.55 8.63 -11.82
CA LYS A 206 25.03 8.72 -13.19
C LYS A 206 25.99 9.41 -14.16
N SER A 207 26.76 10.38 -13.69
CA SER A 207 27.66 11.17 -14.52
C SER A 207 29.03 10.51 -14.70
N SER A 208 29.40 9.58 -13.82
CA SER A 208 30.70 8.92 -13.87
C SER A 208 30.57 7.56 -14.53
N GLU A 209 31.30 7.34 -15.63
CA GLU A 209 31.30 6.05 -16.34
C GLU A 209 32.05 4.95 -15.59
N SER A 210 32.93 5.30 -14.64
CA SER A 210 33.87 4.37 -13.99
C SER A 210 33.68 4.20 -12.48
N ILE A 211 32.72 4.90 -11.85
CA ILE A 211 32.55 4.82 -10.39
C ILE A 211 32.02 3.45 -9.99
N THR A 212 32.73 2.77 -9.08
CA THR A 212 32.32 1.45 -8.60
C THR A 212 31.49 1.54 -7.32
N VAL A 213 30.76 0.47 -7.01
CA VAL A 213 30.06 0.34 -5.72
C VAL A 213 31.03 0.47 -4.55
N SER A 214 32.25 -0.03 -4.68
CA SER A 214 33.30 0.08 -3.66
C SER A 214 33.66 1.54 -3.38
N ASP A 215 33.79 2.37 -4.43
CA ASP A 215 34.11 3.80 -4.30
C ASP A 215 32.99 4.56 -3.60
N VAL A 216 31.73 4.25 -3.95
CA VAL A 216 30.55 4.83 -3.29
C VAL A 216 30.53 4.45 -1.81
N LEU A 217 30.74 3.17 -1.47
CA LEU A 217 30.77 2.71 -0.08
C LEU A 217 31.98 3.25 0.69
N LYS A 218 33.11 3.53 0.03
CA LYS A 218 34.27 4.19 0.65
C LYS A 218 33.97 5.66 0.96
N LYS A 219 33.25 6.35 0.07
CA LYS A 219 32.83 7.75 0.26
C LYS A 219 31.71 7.87 1.30
N TYR A 220 30.78 6.93 1.32
CA TYR A 220 29.58 6.88 2.18
C TYR A 220 29.54 5.56 2.99
N PRO A 221 30.43 5.38 3.98
CA PRO A 221 30.61 4.09 4.66
C PRO A 221 29.41 3.65 5.50
N ARG A 222 28.49 4.56 5.82
CA ARG A 222 27.30 4.25 6.62
C ARG A 222 26.15 3.63 5.82
N LEU A 223 26.26 3.55 4.49
CA LEU A 223 25.29 2.83 3.66
C LEU A 223 25.20 1.34 4.02
N LYS A 224 26.31 0.68 4.37
CA LYS A 224 26.32 -0.75 4.73
C LYS A 224 25.91 -1.05 6.17
N ASN A 225 25.60 -0.04 6.98
CA ASN A 225 25.22 -0.24 8.38
C ASN A 225 23.73 -0.58 8.52
N TYR A 226 23.33 -1.00 9.73
CA TYR A 226 21.94 -1.33 10.08
C TYR A 226 21.35 -2.38 9.15
N ASP A 227 22.08 -3.48 8.94
CA ASP A 227 21.64 -4.65 8.19
C ASP A 227 21.09 -4.35 6.78
N GLY A 228 21.63 -3.31 6.14
CA GLY A 228 21.26 -2.92 4.77
C GLY A 228 20.09 -1.94 4.69
N GLU A 229 19.43 -1.58 5.80
CA GLU A 229 18.32 -0.62 5.80
C GLU A 229 18.66 0.72 5.14
N MET A 230 19.91 1.18 5.30
CA MET A 230 20.38 2.44 4.72
C MET A 230 20.50 2.37 3.20
N ILE A 231 20.85 1.20 2.66
CA ILE A 231 20.86 0.93 1.21
C ILE A 231 19.44 0.81 0.70
N ASP A 232 18.57 0.07 1.38
CA ASP A 232 17.15 -0.08 0.99
C ASP A 232 16.45 1.28 0.91
N ASN A 233 16.75 2.17 1.85
CA ASN A 233 16.27 3.54 1.85
C ASN A 233 16.65 4.33 0.58
N GLU A 234 17.76 4.01 -0.09
CA GLU A 234 18.17 4.64 -1.36
C GLU A 234 17.20 4.29 -2.50
N PHE A 235 16.62 3.08 -2.46
CA PHE A 235 15.75 2.56 -3.51
C PHE A 235 14.27 2.81 -3.22
N ARG A 236 13.89 2.83 -1.93
CA ARG A 236 12.48 2.96 -1.50
C ARG A 236 11.79 4.21 -2.03
N ASP A 237 12.51 5.33 -2.12
CA ASP A 237 11.97 6.59 -2.65
C ASP A 237 12.01 6.68 -4.19
N VAL A 238 12.82 5.85 -4.85
CA VAL A 238 12.97 5.82 -6.32
C VAL A 238 11.93 4.88 -6.94
N PHE A 239 11.59 3.80 -6.25
CA PHE A 239 10.73 2.71 -6.74
C PHE A 239 9.43 2.60 -5.94
N GLU A 240 8.75 3.73 -5.65
CA GLU A 240 7.48 3.73 -4.92
C GLU A 240 6.45 2.80 -5.61
N GLY A 241 6.07 1.70 -4.93
CA GLY A 241 5.06 0.75 -5.42
C GLY A 241 5.56 -0.27 -6.47
N HIS A 242 6.86 -0.35 -6.72
CA HIS A 242 7.46 -1.27 -7.72
C HIS A 242 8.14 -2.51 -7.12
N ASP A 243 8.00 -2.76 -5.82
CA ASP A 243 8.52 -3.97 -5.16
C ASP A 243 7.63 -5.21 -5.41
N ILE A 244 7.37 -5.48 -6.68
CA ILE A 244 6.72 -6.72 -7.14
C ILE A 244 7.76 -7.74 -7.60
N LEU A 245 9.05 -7.38 -7.60
CA LEU A 245 10.11 -8.25 -8.10
C LEU A 245 10.12 -9.53 -7.28
N LEU A 246 10.26 -9.45 -5.96
CA LEU A 246 10.28 -10.63 -5.08
C LEU A 246 8.96 -11.40 -5.15
N ALA A 247 7.82 -10.70 -5.09
CA ALA A 247 6.49 -11.31 -5.16
C ALA A 247 6.24 -12.08 -6.47
N ARG A 248 6.81 -11.61 -7.58
CA ARG A 248 6.69 -12.24 -8.91
C ARG A 248 7.92 -13.01 -9.30
N PHE A 249 8.97 -13.05 -8.47
CA PHE A 249 10.26 -13.62 -8.85
C PHE A 249 10.08 -15.09 -9.18
N SER A 250 9.47 -15.85 -8.27
CA SER A 250 9.27 -17.27 -8.44
C SER A 250 8.30 -17.64 -9.56
N THR A 251 7.23 -16.88 -9.72
CA THR A 251 6.14 -17.23 -10.65
C THR A 251 6.35 -16.69 -12.06
N TYR A 252 7.05 -15.57 -12.21
CA TYR A 252 7.16 -14.87 -13.48
C TYR A 252 8.60 -14.75 -13.97
N PHE A 253 9.54 -14.35 -13.13
CA PHE A 253 10.90 -14.05 -13.56
C PHE A 253 11.79 -15.30 -13.62
N ALA A 254 11.82 -16.10 -12.56
CA ALA A 254 12.68 -17.29 -12.46
C ALA A 254 12.46 -18.28 -13.62
N PRO A 255 11.23 -18.66 -14.01
CA PRO A 255 11.04 -19.58 -15.14
C PRO A 255 11.58 -19.01 -16.46
N ARG A 256 11.46 -17.69 -16.67
CA ARG A 256 11.92 -17.00 -17.88
C ARG A 256 13.43 -16.88 -17.93
N ILE A 257 14.07 -16.55 -16.81
CA ILE A 257 15.53 -16.50 -16.69
C ILE A 257 16.11 -17.88 -16.98
N ILE A 258 15.57 -18.92 -16.36
CA ILE A 258 16.03 -20.30 -16.59
C ILE A 258 15.81 -20.72 -18.05
N ALA A 259 14.66 -20.40 -18.65
CA ALA A 259 14.41 -20.71 -20.06
C ALA A 259 15.41 -20.00 -20.99
N TYR A 260 15.73 -18.73 -20.72
CA TYR A 260 16.75 -17.99 -21.45
C TYR A 260 18.14 -18.62 -21.28
N CYS A 261 18.55 -18.91 -20.03
CA CYS A 261 19.84 -19.53 -19.75
C CYS A 261 19.99 -20.92 -20.38
N LYS A 262 18.91 -21.71 -20.46
CA LYS A 262 18.94 -23.00 -21.18
C LYS A 262 19.33 -22.83 -22.65
N ASN A 263 18.92 -21.72 -23.27
CA ASN A 263 19.19 -21.47 -24.69
C ASN A 263 20.56 -20.83 -24.93
N VAL A 264 21.03 -20.00 -23.99
CA VAL A 264 22.24 -19.18 -24.20
C VAL A 264 23.46 -19.74 -23.47
N ALA A 265 23.27 -20.40 -22.31
CA ALA A 265 24.37 -20.85 -21.46
C ALA A 265 23.93 -22.05 -20.57
N SER A 266 23.51 -23.15 -21.20
CA SER A 266 23.01 -24.35 -20.49
C SER A 266 24.03 -24.92 -19.49
N TYR A 267 25.32 -24.85 -19.82
CA TYR A 267 26.42 -25.30 -18.97
C TYR A 267 26.48 -24.60 -17.60
N LEU A 268 25.94 -23.38 -17.47
CA LEU A 268 25.85 -22.67 -16.18
C LEU A 268 24.80 -23.31 -15.27
N LEU A 269 23.70 -23.83 -15.85
CA LEU A 269 22.65 -24.51 -15.10
C LEU A 269 23.08 -25.89 -14.63
N GLU A 270 23.93 -26.57 -15.41
CA GLU A 270 24.51 -27.87 -15.06
C GLU A 270 25.46 -27.80 -13.86
N LYS A 271 26.11 -26.65 -13.63
CA LYS A 271 26.95 -26.43 -12.43
C LYS A 271 26.16 -26.13 -11.16
N LEU A 272 24.85 -25.88 -11.29
CA LEU A 272 23.98 -25.48 -10.19
C LEU A 272 22.94 -26.57 -9.91
N THR A 273 23.32 -27.85 -9.89
CA THR A 273 22.39 -28.97 -9.69
C THR A 273 21.59 -28.86 -8.39
N ASP A 274 22.25 -28.42 -7.32
CA ASP A 274 21.75 -28.55 -5.94
C ASP A 274 20.84 -27.40 -5.49
N PHE A 275 20.71 -26.36 -6.31
CA PHE A 275 19.88 -25.19 -6.00
C PHE A 275 18.43 -25.39 -6.44
N ASP A 276 17.48 -24.76 -5.77
CA ASP A 276 16.11 -24.66 -6.30
C ASP A 276 16.07 -23.70 -7.51
N ILE A 277 14.99 -23.76 -8.28
CA ILE A 277 14.84 -23.00 -9.53
C ILE A 277 14.99 -21.49 -9.36
N ASN A 278 14.58 -20.92 -8.22
CA ASN A 278 14.68 -19.50 -7.93
C ASN A 278 16.12 -19.12 -7.59
N LEU A 279 16.79 -19.93 -6.76
CA LEU A 279 18.19 -19.72 -6.45
C LEU A 279 19.07 -19.87 -7.70
N LYS A 280 18.80 -20.86 -8.56
CA LYS A 280 19.46 -20.95 -9.89
C LYS A 280 19.24 -19.68 -10.70
N ALA A 281 18.01 -19.19 -10.76
CA ALA A 281 17.68 -17.99 -11.53
C ALA A 281 18.41 -16.75 -10.99
N ILE A 282 18.51 -16.58 -9.67
CA ILE A 282 19.23 -15.46 -9.04
C ILE A 282 20.71 -15.51 -9.37
N VAL A 283 21.34 -16.68 -9.24
CA VAL A 283 22.78 -16.85 -9.46
C VAL A 283 23.17 -16.62 -10.91
N VAL A 284 22.32 -17.01 -11.86
CA VAL A 284 22.62 -16.84 -13.30
C VAL A 284 22.18 -15.47 -13.84
N LEU A 285 21.30 -14.73 -13.14
CA LEU A 285 20.87 -13.39 -13.54
C LEU A 285 22.03 -12.42 -13.87
N PRO A 286 23.05 -12.21 -13.01
CA PRO A 286 24.17 -11.32 -13.34
C PRO A 286 25.08 -11.87 -14.44
N LEU A 287 25.21 -13.19 -14.55
CA LEU A 287 26.06 -13.85 -15.56
C LEU A 287 25.45 -13.76 -16.97
N SER A 288 24.11 -13.73 -17.05
CA SER A 288 23.37 -13.55 -18.30
C SER A 288 23.54 -12.15 -18.89
N CYS A 289 23.68 -11.13 -18.04
CA CYS A 289 23.78 -9.73 -18.47
C CYS A 289 25.12 -9.39 -19.13
N CYS A 290 26.18 -10.19 -18.92
CA CYS A 290 27.48 -10.01 -19.58
C CYS A 290 27.55 -10.63 -20.98
N LEU A 291 26.49 -11.29 -21.46
CA LEU A 291 26.38 -11.90 -22.78
C LEU A 291 25.54 -11.08 -23.77
N LEU A 292 25.13 -9.87 -23.37
CA LEU A 292 24.51 -8.83 -24.20
C LEU A 292 25.53 -7.71 -24.46
#